data_AF-A0A831JNG2-F1
#
_entry.id   AF-A0A831JNG2-F1
#
_cell.length_a   1.000
_cell.length_b   1.000
_cell.length_c   1.000
_cell.angle_alpha   90.00
_cell.angle_beta   90.00
_cell.angle_gamma   90.00
#
_symmetry.space_group_name_H-M   'P 1'
#
loop_
_entity.id
_entity.type
_entity.pdbx_description
1 polymer ?
#
loop_
_entity_poly.entity_id
_entity_poly.type
_entity_poly.pdbx_seq_one_letter_code
_entity_poly.pdbx_strand_id
1 'polypeptide(L)' 'MVVRSLSKVIKARYEKGVLKPLERLELREGEEVEIVLEEDIIEFARRIRAFVRAQEEPSELLSRERDRF' A
#
# COMPACT_ATOMS: atom_id res chain seq x y z
N MET A 1 13.02 -1.29 10.50
CA MET A 1 14.33 -1.90 10.19
C MET A 1 14.04 -3.21 9.49
N VAL A 2 13.99 -3.22 8.15
CA VAL A 2 13.78 -4.48 7.40
C VAL A 2 15.13 -5.14 7.25
N VAL A 3 15.28 -6.31 7.85
CA VAL A 3 16.46 -7.17 7.69
C VAL A 3 16.53 -7.54 6.21
N ARG A 4 17.51 -6.99 5.49
CA ARG A 4 17.81 -7.43 4.12
C ARG A 4 18.49 -8.79 4.22
N SER A 5 17.73 -9.88 4.12
CA SER A 5 18.21 -10.99 3.29
C SER A 5 18.43 -10.43 1.87
N LEU A 6 19.27 -11.04 1.04
CA LEU A 6 19.57 -10.56 -0.32
C LEU A 6 18.32 -10.55 -1.21
N SER A 7 17.44 -9.56 -1.04
CA SER A 7 16.18 -9.43 -1.75
C SER A 7 16.40 -8.65 -3.05
N LYS A 8 16.19 -9.34 -4.18
CA LYS A 8 16.18 -8.72 -5.50
C LYS A 8 14.80 -8.09 -5.73
N VAL A 9 14.78 -6.78 -6.02
CA VAL A 9 13.53 -6.11 -6.42
C VAL A 9 13.23 -6.46 -7.88
N ILE A 10 12.13 -7.18 -8.09
CA ILE A 10 11.67 -7.56 -9.43
C ILE A 10 10.56 -6.58 -9.84
N LYS A 11 10.74 -5.89 -10.96
CA LYS A 11 9.67 -5.08 -11.54
C LYS A 11 8.75 -5.98 -12.35
N ALA A 12 7.45 -5.82 -12.17
CA ALA A 12 6.44 -6.55 -12.92
C ALA A 12 5.31 -5.62 -13.36
N ARG A 13 4.60 -6.01 -14.42
CA ARG A 13 3.38 -5.36 -14.88
C ARG A 13 2.21 -6.29 -14.61
N TYR A 14 1.17 -5.75 -13.98
CA TYR A 14 -0.07 -6.49 -13.78
C TYR A 14 -0.96 -6.36 -15.02
N GLU A 15 -1.25 -7.48 -15.68
CA GLU A 15 -2.11 -7.53 -16.86
C GLU A 15 -3.10 -8.70 -16.75
N LYS A 16 -4.39 -8.39 -16.86
CA LYS A 16 -5.47 -9.40 -16.90
C LYS A 16 -5.42 -10.42 -15.74
N GLY A 17 -5.08 -9.99 -14.54
CA GLY A 17 -5.02 -10.89 -13.38
C GLY A 17 -3.64 -11.49 -13.10
N VAL A 18 -2.62 -11.20 -13.91
CA VAL A 18 -1.30 -11.86 -13.83
C VAL A 18 -0.19 -10.84 -13.67
N LEU A 19 0.72 -11.07 -12.73
CA LEU A 19 1.98 -10.32 -12.60
C LEU A 19 3.01 -10.85 -13.60
N LYS A 20 3.37 -10.00 -14.57
CA LYS A 20 4.37 -10.31 -15.60
C LYS A 20 5.68 -9.59 -15.31
N PRO A 21 6.77 -10.30 -14.98
CA PRO A 21 8.08 -9.69 -14.81
C PRO A 21 8.52 -8.88 -16.04
N LEU A 22 9.18 -7.75 -15.82
CA LEU A 22 9.79 -6.94 -16.88
C LEU A 22 11.15 -7.49 -17.33
N GLU A 23 11.69 -8.47 -16.60
CA GLU A 23 12.93 -9.18 -16.87
C GLU A 23 12.73 -10.68 -16.68
N ARG A 24 13.57 -11.50 -17.32
CA ARG A 24 13.52 -12.96 -17.14
C ARG A 24 13.93 -13.32 -15.72
N LEU A 25 13.17 -14.24 -15.11
CA LEU A 25 13.48 -14.83 -13.81
C LEU A 25 13.93 -16.28 -14.01
N GLU A 26 14.93 -16.69 -13.24
CA GLU A 26 15.42 -18.07 -13.21
C GLU A 26 14.80 -18.79 -12.01
N LEU A 27 13.49 -19.01 -12.06
CA LEU A 27 12.74 -19.77 -11.06
C LEU A 27 12.48 -21.19 -11.56
N ARG A 28 12.39 -22.15 -10.64
CA ARG A 28 11.93 -23.50 -10.94
C ARG A 28 10.41 -23.55 -11.03
N GLU A 29 9.90 -24.50 -11.79
CA GLU A 29 8.45 -24.74 -11.83
C GLU A 29 7.95 -25.16 -10.44
N GLY A 30 6.89 -24.50 -9.96
CA GLY A 30 6.35 -24.68 -8.61
C GLY A 30 7.10 -23.94 -7.50
N GLU A 31 8.12 -23.13 -7.82
CA GLU A 31 8.83 -22.32 -6.82
C GLU A 31 7.93 -21.21 -6.26
N GLU A 32 7.76 -21.19 -4.94
CA GLU A 32 6.99 -20.16 -4.24
C GLU A 32 7.83 -18.90 -4.02
N VAL A 33 7.23 -17.74 -4.22
CA VAL A 33 7.86 -16.44 -4.01
C VAL A 33 6.96 -15.54 -3.17
N GLU A 34 7.57 -14.72 -2.31
CA GLU A 34 6.85 -13.69 -1.55
C GLU A 34 6.73 -12.41 -2.39
N ILE A 35 5.53 -11.85 -2.46
CA ILE A 35 5.27 -10.60 -3.15
C ILE A 35 5.02 -9.51 -2.10
N VAL A 36 5.87 -8.49 -2.11
CA VAL A 36 5.68 -7.30 -1.30
C VAL A 36 5.07 -6.21 -2.16
N LEU A 37 3.86 -5.78 -1.82
CA LEU A 37 3.22 -4.62 -2.42
C LEU A 37 3.57 -3.40 -1.59
N GLU A 38 4.48 -2.56 -2.09
CA GLU A 38 4.76 -1.28 -1.48
C GLU A 38 3.65 -0.28 -1.85
N GLU A 39 2.81 0.07 -0.89
CA GLU A 39 1.94 1.25 -0.99
C GLU A 39 2.76 2.51 -0.66
N ASP A 40 2.52 3.60 -1.39
CA ASP A 40 3.06 4.90 -1.00
C ASP A 40 2.46 5.28 0.36
N ILE A 41 3.33 5.44 1.37
CA ILE A 41 2.96 5.79 2.75
C ILE A 41 2.10 7.07 2.79
N ILE A 42 2.31 8.02 1.86
CA ILE A 42 1.53 9.25 1.75
C ILE A 42 0.10 8.93 1.31
N GLU A 43 -0.08 8.08 0.30
CA GLU A 43 -1.39 7.63 -0.18
C GLU A 43 -2.10 6.79 0.88
N PHE A 44 -1.38 5.90 1.56
CA PHE A 44 -1.91 5.14 2.69
C PHE A 44 -2.42 6.08 3.80
N ALA A 45 -1.61 7.05 4.21
CA ALA A 45 -1.98 8.02 5.24
C ALA A 45 -3.17 8.90 4.82
N ARG A 46 -3.28 9.25 3.53
CA ARG A 46 -4.45 9.97 2.98
C ARG A 46 -5.72 9.12 3.10
N ARG A 47 -5.65 7.84 2.71
CA ARG A 47 -6.77 6.89 2.82
C ARG A 47 -7.25 6.75 4.26
N ILE A 48 -6.32 6.58 5.21
CA ILE A 48 -6.66 6.47 6.63
C ILE A 48 -7.31 7.77 7.16
N ARG A 49 -6.76 8.95 6.84
CA ARG A 49 -7.37 10.23 7.27
C ARG A 49 -8.79 10.42 6.72
N ALA A 50 -9.02 10.06 5.47
CA ALA A 50 -10.35 10.13 4.87
C ALA A 50 -11.34 9.19 5.59
N PHE A 51 -10.89 7.97 5.91
CA PHE A 51 -11.70 7.00 6.63
C PHE A 51 -12.07 7.47 8.04
N VAL A 52 -11.10 8.02 8.80
CA VAL A 52 -11.34 8.56 10.15
C VAL A 52 -12.34 9.72 10.11
N ARG A 53 -12.20 10.67 9.17
CA ARG A 53 -13.14 11.80 9.04
C ARG A 53 -14.55 11.36 8.65
N ALA A 54 -14.68 10.31 7.85
CA ALA A 54 -15.99 9.76 7.47
C ALA A 54 -16.71 9.06 8.65
N GLN A 55 -15.98 8.71 9.70
CA GLN A 55 -16.53 8.11 10.92
C GLN A 55 -16.84 9.15 12.01
N GLU A 56 -16.45 10.42 11.83
CA GLU A 56 -16.83 11.47 12.77
C GLU A 56 -18.26 11.92 12.48
N GLU A 57 -19.11 11.94 13.52
CA GLU A 57 -20.45 12.50 13.38
C GLU A 57 -20.37 13.99 13.00
N PRO A 58 -21.21 14.48 12.07
CA PRO A 58 -21.16 15.87 11.62
C PRO A 58 -21.21 16.91 12.75
N SER A 59 -21.88 16.59 13.85
CA SER A 59 -21.99 17.38 15.08
C SER A 59 -20.66 17.54 15.82
N GLU A 60 -19.84 16.49 15.87
CA GLU A 60 -18.52 16.50 16.51
C GLU A 60 -17.49 17.27 15.68
N LEU A 61 -17.55 17.14 14.35
CA LEU A 61 -16.72 17.90 13.40
C LEU A 61 -16.93 19.41 13.54
N LEU A 62 -18.20 19.86 13.55
CA LEU A 62 -18.55 21.27 13.67
C LEU A 62 -18.17 21.86 15.04
N SER A 63 -18.26 21.05 16.10
CA SER A 63 -17.88 21.49 17.44
C SER A 63 -16.38 21.75 17.55
N ARG A 64 -15.53 20.92 16.95
CA ARG A 64 -14.07 21.13 16.96
C ARG A 64 -13.60 22.31 16.11
N GLU A 65 -14.29 22.65 15.02
CA GLU A 65 -13.94 23.84 14.23
C GLU A 65 -14.34 25.12 14.97
N ARG A 66 -15.48 25.13 15.64
CA ARG A 66 -15.91 26.25 16.48
C ARG A 66 -14.91 26.54 17.61
N ASP A 67 -14.36 25.51 18.24
CA ASP A 67 -13.40 25.69 19.35
C ASP A 67 -11.99 26.11 18.88
N ARG A 68 -11.75 26.14 17.56
CA ARG A 68 -10.48 26.55 16.94
C ARG A 68 -10.42 28.04 16.59
N PHE A 69 -11.56 28.74 16.61
CA PHE A 69 -11.71 30.17 16.33
C PHE A 69 -12.28 30.91 17.56
#